data_AF-A0A9D2LHY9-F1
#
_entry.id   AF-A0A9D2LHY9-F1
#
_cell.length_a   1.000
_cell.length_b   1.000
_cell.length_c   1.000
_cell.angle_alpha   90.00
_cell.angle_beta   90.00
_cell.angle_gamma   90.00
#
_symmetry.space_group_name_H-M   'P 1'
#
loop_
_entity.id
_entity.type
_entity.pdbx_description
1 polymer ?
#
loop_
_entity_poly.entity_id
_entity_poly.type
_entity_poly.pdbx_seq_one_letter_code
_entity_poly.pdbx_strand_id
1 'polypeptide(L)'
;MALLILMLCMLFLTACGASAAEQDEEAPETPPQESAAAPETEEPAAERGDATLADLLGEDYVTYLTETITMQMGNRMEKNPEIRYYPIEDNAPLSDYVTIDETTKFEVDEEGNPVIFFPAGTVTDEANGEQSFRIPKLYQ
;
A
#
# COMPACT_ATOMS: atom_id res chain seq x y z
N MET A 1 -4.95 18.30 -46.04
CA MET A 1 -4.79 19.74 -46.33
C MET A 1 -5.73 20.49 -45.40
N ALA A 2 -5.34 20.74 -44.15
CA ALA A 2 -4.25 21.64 -43.77
C ALA A 2 -4.54 23.11 -44.14
N LEU A 3 -5.78 23.59 -43.97
CA LEU A 3 -6.08 25.00 -44.26
C LEU A 3 -7.08 25.71 -43.33
N LEU A 4 -7.33 25.18 -42.13
CA LEU A 4 -8.09 25.90 -41.09
C LEU A 4 -7.39 25.85 -39.73
N ILE A 5 -6.07 25.66 -39.76
CA ILE A 5 -5.15 26.06 -38.71
C ILE A 5 -4.34 27.21 -39.29
N LEU A 6 -4.82 28.45 -39.15
CA LEU A 6 -3.98 29.63 -38.91
C LEU A 6 -4.85 30.88 -38.96
N MET A 7 -4.53 31.82 -38.08
CA MET A 7 -4.98 33.22 -38.07
C MET A 7 -6.43 33.44 -37.65
N LEU A 8 -6.65 33.75 -36.37
CA LEU A 8 -6.96 35.12 -35.94
C LEU A 8 -7.58 35.18 -34.53
N CYS A 9 -6.90 34.64 -33.50
CA CYS A 9 -7.28 34.95 -32.10
C CYS A 9 -6.06 35.24 -31.20
N MET A 10 -4.92 35.61 -31.79
CA MET A 10 -3.79 36.24 -31.07
C MET A 10 -3.96 37.75 -30.96
N LEU A 11 -5.07 38.23 -30.42
CA LEU A 11 -5.20 39.64 -30.06
C LEU A 11 -6.13 39.71 -28.87
N PHE A 12 -5.56 39.76 -27.67
CA PHE A 12 -6.01 40.52 -26.49
C PHE A 12 -5.43 39.85 -25.26
N LEU A 13 -4.25 40.28 -24.85
CA LEU A 13 -3.83 40.42 -23.45
C LEU A 13 -2.52 41.23 -23.47
N THR A 14 -2.68 42.52 -23.72
CA THR A 14 -1.62 43.52 -23.58
C THR A 14 -1.52 43.93 -22.11
N ALA A 15 -0.31 43.76 -21.57
CA ALA A 15 0.40 44.68 -20.68
C ALA A 15 -0.29 45.15 -19.39
N CYS A 16 0.30 44.80 -18.24
CA CYS A 16 1.16 45.69 -17.46
C CYS A 16 1.34 45.14 -16.03
N GLY A 17 2.59 45.06 -15.59
CA GLY A 17 2.93 44.68 -14.21
C GLY A 17 4.43 44.66 -14.03
N ALA A 18 5.03 45.84 -14.00
CA ALA A 18 6.46 46.07 -13.83
C ALA A 18 6.94 45.68 -12.43
N SER A 19 8.10 45.02 -12.35
CA SER A 19 9.31 45.58 -11.72
C SER A 19 10.42 44.53 -11.82
N ALA A 20 11.44 44.79 -12.63
CA ALA A 20 12.69 44.04 -12.62
C ALA A 20 13.73 44.92 -11.91
N ALA A 21 14.02 44.57 -10.65
CA ALA A 21 15.22 45.02 -9.96
C ALA A 21 16.36 44.08 -10.34
N GLU A 22 17.32 44.64 -11.06
CA GLU A 22 18.77 44.48 -10.89
C GLU A 22 19.27 43.11 -10.41
N GLN A 23 19.81 42.33 -11.35
CA GLN A 23 20.69 41.20 -11.06
C GLN A 23 22.14 41.71 -11.10
N ASP A 24 22.81 41.72 -9.96
CA ASP A 24 24.27 41.68 -9.87
C ASP A 24 24.65 40.81 -8.66
N GLU A 25 25.83 40.19 -8.76
CA GLU A 25 26.59 39.52 -7.68
C GLU A 25 26.29 38.03 -7.38
N GLU A 26 26.90 37.22 -8.23
CA GLU A 26 27.83 36.12 -7.88
C GLU A 26 28.37 36.10 -6.43
N ALA A 27 28.02 35.08 -5.64
CA ALA A 27 28.95 34.33 -4.76
C ALA A 27 28.22 33.17 -4.02
N PRO A 28 28.88 32.02 -3.80
CA PRO A 28 28.28 30.84 -3.19
C PRO A 28 28.48 30.86 -1.67
N GLU A 29 27.39 30.91 -0.90
CA GLU A 29 27.45 30.68 0.54
C GLU A 29 26.61 29.43 0.86
N THR A 30 27.32 28.37 1.22
CA THR A 30 26.77 27.14 1.81
C THR A 30 26.12 27.47 3.15
N PRO A 31 24.89 26.99 3.43
CA PRO A 31 24.48 26.76 4.81
C PRO A 31 24.35 25.25 5.08
N PRO A 32 24.89 24.73 6.19
CA PRO A 32 24.65 23.36 6.61
C PRO A 32 23.18 23.25 7.02
N GLN A 33 22.36 22.55 6.23
CA GLN A 33 21.04 22.15 6.69
C GLN A 33 21.16 20.90 7.56
N GLU A 34 21.28 21.15 8.86
CA GLU A 34 20.67 20.34 9.90
C GLU A 34 19.18 20.19 9.55
N SER A 35 18.87 19.14 8.79
CA SER A 35 17.49 18.79 8.45
C SER A 35 16.95 18.01 9.63
N ALA A 36 16.16 18.74 10.42
CA ALA A 36 15.35 18.23 11.51
C ALA A 36 14.73 16.88 11.13
N ALA A 37 14.90 15.90 12.01
CA ALA A 37 14.09 14.70 12.04
C ALA A 37 12.63 15.11 11.93
N ALA A 38 12.02 14.82 10.78
CA ALA A 38 10.57 14.81 10.67
C ALA A 38 10.09 13.75 11.66
N PRO A 39 9.23 14.08 12.64
CA PRO A 39 8.53 13.04 13.36
C PRO A 39 7.69 12.31 12.34
N GLU A 40 7.96 11.03 12.17
CA GLU A 40 7.07 10.10 11.52
C GLU A 40 5.71 10.31 12.19
N THR A 41 4.75 10.81 11.42
CA THR A 41 3.34 10.77 11.79
C THR A 41 3.00 9.29 11.82
N GLU A 42 3.25 8.64 12.96
CA GLU A 42 2.55 7.44 13.35
C GLU A 42 1.07 7.85 13.40
N GLU A 43 0.33 7.55 12.33
CA GLU A 43 -1.12 7.46 12.42
C GLU A 43 -1.43 6.57 13.63
N PRO A 44 -2.37 6.97 14.50
CA PRO A 44 -2.65 6.18 15.68
C PRO A 44 -3.27 4.88 15.19
N ALA A 45 -2.48 3.81 15.18
CA ALA A 45 -3.01 2.46 15.24
C ALA A 45 -3.95 2.48 16.43
N ALA A 46 -5.26 2.44 16.16
CA ALA A 46 -6.26 2.40 17.20
C ALA A 46 -5.86 1.26 18.15
N GLU A 47 -5.58 1.60 19.41
CA GLU A 47 -5.20 0.64 20.44
C GLU A 47 -6.38 -0.29 20.76
N ARG A 48 -6.70 -1.19 19.84
CA ARG A 48 -7.34 -2.47 20.12
C ARG A 48 -6.23 -3.39 20.64
N GLY A 49 -5.86 -3.11 21.88
CA GLY A 49 -4.64 -3.59 22.52
C GLY A 49 -4.50 -5.10 22.55
N ASP A 50 -3.24 -5.54 22.57
CA ASP A 50 -2.69 -6.85 22.98
C ASP A 50 -3.39 -8.15 22.54
N ALA A 51 -4.48 -8.08 21.76
CA ALA A 51 -5.20 -9.25 21.30
C ALA A 51 -4.28 -10.06 20.38
N THR A 52 -4.23 -11.37 20.60
CA THR A 52 -3.49 -12.28 19.75
C THR A 52 -4.41 -12.87 18.67
N LEU A 53 -3.83 -13.46 17.63
CA LEU A 53 -4.61 -14.22 16.65
C LEU A 53 -5.37 -15.38 17.31
N ALA A 54 -4.81 -16.00 18.35
CA ALA A 54 -5.49 -17.04 19.11
C ALA A 54 -6.70 -16.50 19.88
N ASP A 55 -6.65 -15.28 20.42
CA ASP A 55 -7.80 -14.65 21.08
C ASP A 55 -8.94 -14.36 20.08
N LEU A 56 -8.58 -13.91 18.87
CA LEU A 56 -9.55 -13.50 17.84
C LEU A 56 -10.14 -14.69 17.07
N LEU A 57 -9.34 -15.73 16.84
CA LEU A 57 -9.62 -16.81 15.89
C LEU A 57 -9.57 -18.21 16.53
N GLY A 58 -9.18 -18.34 17.80
CA GLY A 58 -9.00 -19.61 18.50
C GLY A 58 -7.62 -20.24 18.32
N GLU A 59 -7.32 -21.29 19.10
CA GLU A 59 -6.01 -21.97 19.10
C GLU A 59 -5.60 -22.53 17.73
N ASP A 60 -6.58 -22.94 16.91
CA ASP A 60 -6.37 -23.47 15.56
C ASP A 60 -6.23 -22.37 14.48
N TYR A 61 -5.90 -21.13 14.89
CA TYR A 61 -5.84 -19.98 13.98
C TYR A 61 -4.93 -20.19 12.78
N VAL A 62 -3.83 -20.94 12.91
CA VAL A 62 -2.89 -21.19 11.80
C VAL A 62 -3.59 -21.92 10.65
N THR A 63 -4.36 -22.96 10.97
CA THR A 63 -5.15 -23.72 9.98
C THR A 63 -6.23 -22.82 9.39
N TYR A 64 -6.97 -22.11 10.24
CA TYR A 64 -8.07 -21.25 9.79
C TYR A 64 -7.59 -20.12 8.87
N LEU A 65 -6.47 -19.47 9.19
CA LEU A 65 -5.83 -18.46 8.35
C LEU A 65 -5.39 -19.06 7.02
N THR A 66 -4.70 -20.20 7.06
CA THR A 66 -4.20 -20.88 5.85
C THR A 66 -5.34 -21.17 4.88
N GLU A 67 -6.43 -21.78 5.35
CA GLU A 67 -7.59 -22.12 4.52
C GLU A 67 -8.29 -20.87 4.00
N THR A 68 -8.55 -19.90 4.89
CA THR A 68 -9.27 -18.67 4.54
C THR A 68 -8.53 -17.85 3.50
N ILE A 69 -7.21 -17.67 3.68
CA ILE A 69 -6.37 -16.90 2.77
C ILE A 69 -6.25 -17.60 1.41
N THR A 70 -6.01 -18.91 1.40
CA THR A 70 -5.91 -19.70 0.16
C THR A 70 -7.22 -19.63 -0.63
N MET A 71 -8.37 -19.74 0.06
CA MET A 71 -9.68 -19.58 -0.56
C MET A 71 -9.89 -18.17 -1.13
N GLN A 72 -9.46 -17.13 -0.40
CA GLN A 72 -9.52 -15.76 -0.90
C GLN A 72 -8.63 -15.55 -2.13
N MET A 73 -7.42 -16.11 -2.16
CA MET A 73 -6.53 -16.06 -3.33
C MET A 73 -7.18 -16.71 -4.55
N GLY A 74 -7.72 -17.92 -4.41
CA GLY A 74 -8.45 -18.60 -5.48
C GLY A 74 -9.63 -17.77 -6.00
N ASN A 75 -10.46 -17.26 -5.09
CA ASN A 75 -11.58 -16.38 -5.44
C ASN A 75 -11.16 -15.09 -6.15
N ARG A 76 -10.01 -14.51 -5.78
CA ARG A 76 -9.46 -13.32 -6.44
C ARG A 76 -8.97 -13.66 -7.84
N MET A 77 -8.28 -14.79 -8.03
CA MET A 77 -7.83 -15.26 -9.35
C MET A 77 -8.98 -15.57 -10.30
N GLU A 78 -10.06 -16.18 -9.80
CA GLU A 78 -11.27 -16.43 -10.61
C GLU A 78 -11.91 -15.13 -11.09
N LYS A 79 -11.90 -14.08 -10.25
CA LYS A 79 -12.49 -12.77 -10.57
C LYS A 79 -11.56 -11.89 -11.40
N ASN A 80 -10.26 -11.99 -11.19
CA ASN A 80 -9.23 -11.24 -11.89
C ASN A 80 -8.04 -12.15 -12.23
N PRO A 81 -8.06 -12.81 -13.40
CA PRO A 81 -7.07 -13.81 -13.78
C PRO A 81 -5.68 -13.24 -14.08
N GLU A 82 -5.55 -11.92 -14.20
CA GLU A 82 -4.24 -11.25 -14.39
C GLU A 82 -3.38 -11.28 -13.12
N ILE A 83 -4.00 -11.40 -11.95
CA ILE A 83 -3.28 -11.59 -10.70
C ILE A 83 -3.08 -13.08 -10.49
N ARG A 84 -1.83 -13.53 -10.38
CA ARG A 84 -1.48 -14.93 -10.12
C ARG A 84 -0.88 -15.07 -8.73
N TYR A 85 -1.51 -15.87 -7.88
CA TYR A 85 -0.97 -16.23 -6.57
C TYR A 85 -0.24 -17.56 -6.67
N TYR A 86 1.02 -17.59 -6.25
CA TYR A 86 1.89 -18.76 -6.37
C TYR A 86 1.33 -20.01 -5.67
N PRO A 87 0.77 -19.93 -4.43
CA PRO A 87 0.20 -21.12 -3.79
C PRO A 87 -0.90 -21.81 -4.61
N ILE A 88 -1.70 -21.03 -5.35
CA ILE A 88 -2.79 -21.53 -6.17
C ILE A 88 -2.28 -22.06 -7.51
N GLU A 89 -1.37 -21.32 -8.16
CA GLU A 89 -0.79 -21.70 -9.45
C GLU A 89 0.06 -22.97 -9.35
N ASP A 90 0.87 -23.07 -8.30
CA ASP A 90 1.77 -24.19 -8.06
C ASP A 90 1.06 -25.38 -7.40
N ASN A 91 -0.22 -25.20 -7.00
CA ASN A 91 -0.98 -26.16 -6.20
C ASN A 91 -0.17 -26.64 -4.97
N ALA A 92 0.38 -25.67 -4.25
CA ALA A 92 1.27 -25.84 -3.12
C ALA A 92 0.64 -25.25 -1.84
N PRO A 93 0.96 -25.78 -0.66
CA PRO A 93 0.45 -25.21 0.58
C PRO A 93 0.98 -23.79 0.78
N LEU A 94 0.16 -22.90 1.35
CA LEU A 94 0.57 -21.52 1.65
C LEU A 94 1.82 -21.45 2.54
N SER A 95 2.03 -22.47 3.39
CA SER A 95 3.19 -22.59 4.28
C SER A 95 4.54 -22.65 3.55
N ASP A 96 4.55 -23.00 2.26
CA ASP A 96 5.78 -23.01 1.46
C ASP A 96 6.26 -21.59 1.12
N TYR A 97 5.40 -20.58 1.27
CA TYR A 97 5.65 -19.18 0.92
C TYR A 97 5.71 -18.27 2.14
N VAL A 98 4.92 -18.56 3.17
CA VAL A 98 4.82 -17.76 4.39
C VAL A 98 4.76 -18.64 5.62
N THR A 99 5.44 -18.22 6.69
CA THR A 99 5.25 -18.82 8.02
C THR A 99 4.11 -18.09 8.72
N ILE A 100 3.14 -18.85 9.23
CA ILE A 100 2.02 -18.34 10.03
C ILE A 100 2.14 -18.93 11.43
N ASP A 101 2.33 -18.06 12.41
CA ASP A 101 2.57 -18.35 13.83
C ASP A 101 2.27 -17.13 14.72
N GLU A 102 2.67 -17.18 15.99
CA GLU A 102 2.46 -16.10 16.98
C GLU A 102 3.15 -14.78 16.62
N THR A 103 4.12 -14.80 15.70
CA THR A 103 4.85 -13.62 15.23
C THR A 103 4.24 -13.02 13.95
N THR A 104 3.18 -13.63 13.43
CA THR A 104 2.48 -13.14 12.23
C THR A 104 1.94 -11.75 12.48
N LYS A 105 2.38 -10.79 11.66
CA LYS A 105 1.92 -9.40 11.74
C LYS A 105 0.48 -9.28 11.26
N PHE A 106 -0.33 -8.55 12.01
CA PHE A 106 -1.69 -8.23 11.64
C PHE A 106 -2.14 -6.92 12.28
N GLU A 107 -3.20 -6.35 11.72
CA GLU A 107 -3.94 -5.23 12.31
C GLU A 107 -5.38 -5.67 12.57
N VAL A 108 -6.07 -4.96 13.47
CA VAL A 108 -7.50 -5.20 13.74
C VAL A 108 -8.32 -4.05 13.16
N ASP A 109 -9.11 -4.34 12.13
CA ASP A 109 -9.92 -3.33 11.45
C ASP A 109 -11.09 -2.79 12.31
N GLU A 110 -11.80 -1.77 11.83
CA GLU A 110 -12.93 -1.13 12.54
C GLU A 110 -14.04 -2.08 13.00
N GLU A 111 -14.19 -3.25 12.38
CA GLU A 111 -15.19 -4.27 12.73
C GLU A 111 -14.64 -5.33 13.72
N GLY A 112 -13.35 -5.24 14.05
CA GLY A 112 -12.65 -6.16 14.94
C GLY A 112 -12.05 -7.37 14.22
N ASN A 113 -11.96 -7.36 12.90
CA ASN A 113 -11.43 -8.47 12.12
C ASN A 113 -9.92 -8.31 11.91
N PRO A 114 -9.13 -9.38 12.11
CA PRO A 114 -7.71 -9.32 11.80
C PRO A 114 -7.48 -9.18 10.28
N VAL A 115 -6.56 -8.31 9.91
CA VAL A 115 -6.05 -8.10 8.55
C VAL A 115 -4.60 -8.58 8.53
N ILE A 116 -4.33 -9.63 7.77
CA ILE A 116 -2.99 -10.21 7.60
C ILE A 116 -2.31 -9.55 6.41
N PHE A 117 -1.04 -9.21 6.55
CA PHE A 117 -0.22 -8.58 5.52
C PHE A 117 0.91 -9.50 5.09
N PHE A 118 1.06 -9.69 3.78
CA PHE A 118 2.22 -10.36 3.20
C PHE A 118 3.01 -9.37 2.34
N PRO A 119 4.34 -9.28 2.53
CA PRO A 119 5.17 -8.38 1.75
C PRO A 119 5.03 -8.61 0.24
N ALA A 120 5.31 -7.57 -0.55
CA ALA A 120 5.36 -7.68 -2.00
C ALA A 120 6.30 -8.81 -2.44
N GLY A 121 5.92 -9.56 -3.48
CA GLY A 121 6.73 -10.67 -4.00
C GLY A 121 6.59 -11.99 -3.24
N THR A 122 5.92 -12.00 -2.07
CA THR A 122 5.85 -13.19 -1.22
C THR A 122 4.92 -14.27 -1.76
N VAL A 123 3.69 -13.88 -2.10
CA VAL A 123 2.62 -14.81 -2.53
C VAL A 123 2.13 -14.56 -3.96
N THR A 124 2.60 -13.48 -4.58
CA THR A 124 2.33 -13.07 -5.97
C THR A 124 3.49 -12.20 -6.45
N ASP A 125 3.51 -11.81 -7.73
CA ASP A 125 4.54 -10.94 -8.30
C ASP A 125 4.71 -9.64 -7.50
N GLU A 126 5.95 -9.19 -7.33
CA GLU A 126 6.30 -7.97 -6.59
C GLU A 126 5.58 -6.72 -7.13
N ALA A 127 5.30 -6.69 -8.44
CA ALA A 127 4.56 -5.61 -9.09
C ALA A 127 3.13 -5.43 -8.57
N ASN A 128 2.55 -6.48 -7.95
CA ASN A 128 1.23 -6.40 -7.32
C ASN A 128 1.28 -5.79 -5.90
N GLY A 129 2.48 -5.46 -5.39
CA GLY A 129 2.67 -4.83 -4.09
C GLY A 129 2.36 -5.74 -2.91
N GLU A 130 2.33 -5.15 -1.71
CA GLU A 130 1.93 -5.83 -0.48
C GLU A 130 0.50 -6.38 -0.61
N GLN A 131 0.29 -7.59 -0.10
CA GLN A 131 -1.01 -8.25 -0.16
C GLN A 131 -1.65 -8.27 1.22
N SER A 132 -2.90 -7.81 1.31
CA SER A 132 -3.69 -7.86 2.53
C SER A 132 -4.87 -8.84 2.42
N PHE A 133 -5.15 -9.52 3.54
CA PHE A 133 -6.24 -10.48 3.67
C PHE A 133 -6.99 -10.21 4.96
N ARG A 134 -8.22 -9.73 4.82
CA ARG A 134 -9.14 -9.55 5.94
C ARG A 134 -9.75 -10.91 6.30
N ILE A 135 -9.69 -11.25 7.59
CA ILE A 135 -10.10 -12.56 8.10
C ILE A 135 -11.31 -12.37 9.02
N PRO A 136 -12.45 -13.02 8.75
CA PRO A 136 -13.59 -12.96 9.65
C PRO A 136 -13.23 -13.52 11.04
N LYS A 137 -13.43 -12.73 12.09
CA LYS A 137 -13.23 -13.17 13.47
C LYS A 137 -14.25 -14.24 13.87
N LEU A 138 -13.83 -15.18 14.71
CA LEU A 138 -14.71 -16.23 15.23
C LEU A 138 -15.33 -15.86 16.59
N TYR A 139 -14.65 -15.00 17.35
CA TYR A 139 -15.04 -14.60 18.70
C TYR A 139 -15.25 -13.08 18.80
N GLN A 140 -16.05 -12.62 19.78
CA GLN A 140 -16.44 -11.21 19.97
C GLN A 140 -15.93 -10.65 21.29
#